data_AF-A0A6L9S6W5-F1
#
_entry.id   AF-A0A6L9S6W5-F1
#
_cell.length_a   1.000
_cell.length_b   1.000
_cell.length_c   1.000
_cell.angle_alpha   90.00
_cell.angle_beta   90.00
_cell.angle_gamma   90.00
#
_symmetry.space_group_name_H-M   'P 1'
#
loop_
_entity.id
_entity.type
_entity.pdbx_description
1 polymer ?
#
loop_
_entity_poly.entity_id
_entity_poly.type
_entity_poly.pdbx_seq_one_letter_code
_entity_poly.pdbx_strand_id
1 'polypeptide(L)'
;MTDHRSARHPARIAGLICAILAAAIGMFVAAAPARATQDLQIAEPGARVDQIAERLRTDPLVVDRSMANGDVEAVREILHDEIAGSTYPAYVVLVHKVPGDDLPDVPGELATLIHRRVGEDGLYVVGIGDWVEAISPGLDGIDDLTLANAGFAGTEAFDSTPVADARAFLRVAPIVESGGWYGPEGEAAAAEISSDLGGDPLMNRTHVDFSETRVRIELTELGPTNGMTEDGALGLGFVVGAASAILAAVVFALVGTRSRSSAPRQPSDVSAARRRLRDALAVIDESQWNAADDVDPDLQQALRNAADAAHALQDSTDPADVVGAMVLAEYAADTSIGHRPAEPPRPCYLNPMHGEHSTTAPLPGDASSPRVPVCPRCELDLREGRHPDVLRLRQGRKVVPYYRRDDVWAFTGFGSLRADAADLVLAGARAGTALPGRFAHDRRR
;
A
#
# COMPACT_ATOMS: atom_id res chain seq x y z
N MET A 1 -50.34 48.60 -10.14
CA MET A 1 -50.88 48.42 -8.78
C MET A 1 -51.62 47.09 -8.74
N THR A 2 -51.27 46.25 -7.76
CA THR A 2 -51.91 44.98 -7.32
C THR A 2 -52.05 43.89 -8.40
N ASP A 3 -51.14 42.93 -8.53
CA ASP A 3 -50.81 41.80 -7.62
C ASP A 3 -52.02 40.95 -7.19
N HIS A 4 -52.13 39.75 -7.76
CA HIS A 4 -52.61 38.57 -7.04
C HIS A 4 -52.16 37.27 -7.75
N ARG A 5 -51.09 36.68 -7.21
CA ARG A 5 -50.75 35.26 -7.35
C ARG A 5 -51.81 34.39 -6.66
N SER A 6 -52.22 33.31 -7.33
CA SER A 6 -52.76 32.11 -6.66
C SER A 6 -52.09 30.87 -7.24
N ALA A 7 -51.73 29.97 -6.34
CA ALA A 7 -50.92 28.78 -6.55
C ALA A 7 -51.74 27.51 -6.29
N ARG A 8 -51.14 26.37 -6.68
CA ARG A 8 -51.34 24.96 -6.22
C ARG A 8 -52.20 24.07 -7.14
N HIS A 9 -51.55 23.09 -7.77
CA HIS A 9 -51.56 21.67 -7.35
C HIS A 9 -50.72 20.77 -8.29
N PRO A 10 -49.64 20.14 -7.79
CA PRO A 10 -49.19 18.86 -8.33
C PRO A 10 -49.00 17.87 -7.16
N ALA A 11 -49.99 16.99 -6.93
CA ALA A 11 -49.88 15.94 -5.91
C ALA A 11 -50.79 14.75 -6.23
N ARG A 12 -50.66 14.14 -7.42
CA ARG A 12 -51.28 12.83 -7.73
C ARG A 12 -50.51 12.02 -8.80
N ILE A 13 -49.18 11.95 -8.73
CA ILE A 13 -48.39 10.99 -9.52
C ILE A 13 -47.18 10.54 -8.67
N ALA A 14 -47.43 9.84 -7.56
CA ALA A 14 -46.37 9.23 -6.75
C ALA A 14 -46.82 7.95 -6.02
N GLY A 15 -47.97 7.38 -6.42
CA GLY A 15 -48.59 6.25 -5.70
C GLY A 15 -48.71 4.94 -6.50
N LEU A 16 -48.25 4.88 -7.76
CA LEU A 16 -48.53 3.73 -8.65
C LEU A 16 -47.29 2.95 -9.12
N ILE A 17 -46.08 3.29 -8.66
CA ILE A 17 -44.83 2.63 -9.09
C ILE A 17 -44.28 1.66 -8.01
N CYS A 18 -44.76 1.73 -6.76
CA CYS A 18 -44.29 0.86 -5.67
C CYS A 18 -44.98 -0.52 -5.58
N ALA A 19 -45.86 -0.90 -6.51
CA ALA A 19 -46.65 -2.14 -6.38
C ALA A 19 -46.29 -3.26 -7.37
N ILE A 20 -45.37 -3.05 -8.33
CA ILE A 20 -45.08 -4.02 -9.40
C ILE A 20 -43.68 -4.67 -9.28
N LEU A 21 -42.80 -4.17 -8.42
CA LEU A 21 -41.44 -4.71 -8.24
C LEU A 21 -41.31 -5.78 -7.13
N ALA A 22 -42.41 -6.18 -6.50
CA ALA A 22 -42.41 -7.14 -5.37
C ALA A 22 -42.79 -8.59 -5.74
N ALA A 23 -42.93 -8.94 -7.03
CA ALA A 23 -43.49 -10.23 -7.44
C ALA A 23 -42.64 -11.05 -8.44
N ALA A 24 -41.32 -10.82 -8.52
CA ALA A 24 -40.43 -11.54 -9.45
C ALA A 24 -39.21 -12.17 -8.75
N ILE A 25 -39.38 -12.66 -7.52
CA ILE A 25 -38.40 -13.51 -6.84
C ILE A 25 -39.09 -14.82 -6.50
N GLY A 26 -38.91 -15.81 -7.38
CA GLY A 26 -39.38 -17.16 -7.15
C GLY A 26 -39.05 -18.07 -8.33
N MET A 27 -38.18 -19.05 -8.05
CA MET A 27 -37.79 -20.20 -8.90
C MET A 27 -36.70 -19.87 -9.96
N PHE A 28 -35.57 -20.57 -10.09
CA PHE A 28 -35.25 -21.98 -9.82
C PHE A 28 -33.75 -22.14 -9.46
N VAL A 29 -33.45 -23.06 -8.54
CA VAL A 29 -32.11 -23.62 -8.28
C VAL A 29 -31.96 -24.91 -9.09
N ALA A 30 -30.84 -25.09 -9.78
CA ALA A 30 -30.24 -26.40 -10.03
C ALA A 30 -28.71 -26.25 -10.19
N ALA A 31 -27.99 -27.02 -9.39
CA ALA A 31 -26.56 -26.93 -9.13
C ALA A 31 -25.69 -27.70 -10.13
N ALA A 32 -24.44 -27.24 -10.29
CA ALA A 32 -23.28 -28.06 -10.62
C ALA A 32 -22.14 -27.63 -9.65
N PRO A 33 -21.32 -28.56 -9.11
CA PRO A 33 -20.30 -28.20 -8.14
C PRO A 33 -19.05 -27.73 -8.89
N ALA A 34 -18.91 -26.41 -9.04
CA ALA A 34 -17.57 -25.84 -9.22
C ALA A 34 -16.97 -25.69 -7.82
N ARG A 35 -15.81 -26.30 -7.57
CA ARG A 35 -14.94 -25.91 -6.45
C ARG A 35 -14.49 -24.48 -6.72
N ALA A 36 -15.31 -23.52 -6.32
CA ALA A 36 -14.95 -22.13 -6.27
C ALA A 36 -14.06 -21.94 -5.05
N THR A 37 -12.84 -21.48 -5.28
CA THR A 37 -12.01 -20.81 -4.27
C THR A 37 -12.83 -19.64 -3.72
N GLN A 38 -13.50 -19.85 -2.59
CA GLN A 38 -14.21 -18.79 -1.89
C GLN A 38 -13.17 -17.92 -1.18
N ASP A 39 -12.75 -16.87 -1.90
CA ASP A 39 -12.26 -15.63 -1.32
C ASP A 39 -13.26 -15.22 -0.22
N LEU A 40 -12.77 -14.94 0.99
CA LEU A 40 -13.56 -14.55 2.15
C LEU A 40 -14.43 -13.32 1.80
N GLN A 41 -15.68 -13.56 1.40
CA GLN A 41 -16.69 -12.51 1.36
C GLN A 41 -17.02 -12.16 2.81
N ILE A 42 -16.55 -11.01 3.26
CA ILE A 42 -16.80 -10.48 4.62
C ILE A 42 -18.30 -10.26 4.76
N ALA A 43 -19.00 -11.25 5.35
CA ALA A 43 -20.45 -11.21 5.46
C ALA A 43 -20.90 -10.21 6.53
N GLU A 44 -20.17 -10.08 7.64
CA GLU A 44 -20.33 -9.02 8.65
C GLU A 44 -18.99 -8.77 9.40
N PRO A 45 -18.52 -7.51 9.54
CA PRO A 45 -17.25 -7.17 10.20
C PRO A 45 -17.15 -7.54 11.70
N GLY A 46 -18.26 -7.83 12.37
CA GLY A 46 -18.30 -8.10 13.82
C GLY A 46 -18.20 -9.57 14.22
N ALA A 47 -17.90 -10.47 13.27
CA ALA A 47 -17.86 -11.91 13.50
C ALA A 47 -16.72 -12.61 12.73
N ARG A 48 -15.61 -11.90 12.44
CA ARG A 48 -14.52 -12.45 11.63
C ARG A 48 -13.74 -13.51 12.39
N VAL A 49 -13.57 -13.35 13.70
CA VAL A 49 -12.95 -14.39 14.55
C VAL A 49 -13.74 -15.70 14.47
N ASP A 50 -15.07 -15.63 14.54
CA ASP A 50 -15.95 -16.81 14.42
C ASP A 50 -15.86 -17.44 13.03
N GLN A 51 -15.82 -16.63 11.97
CA GLN A 51 -15.68 -17.10 10.58
C GLN A 51 -14.34 -17.81 10.34
N ILE A 52 -13.25 -17.25 10.86
CA ILE A 52 -11.91 -17.87 10.78
C ILE A 52 -11.94 -19.21 11.50
N ALA A 53 -12.45 -19.26 12.74
CA ALA A 53 -12.51 -20.49 13.51
C ALA A 53 -13.37 -21.57 12.84
N GLU A 54 -14.52 -21.21 12.26
CA GLU A 54 -15.36 -22.15 11.49
C GLU A 54 -14.62 -22.72 10.29
N ARG A 55 -13.93 -21.88 9.53
CA ARG A 55 -13.16 -22.32 8.36
C ARG A 55 -12.03 -23.27 8.78
N LEU A 56 -11.33 -22.96 9.87
CA LEU A 56 -10.24 -23.78 10.39
C LEU A 56 -10.66 -25.20 10.77
N ARG A 57 -11.93 -25.45 11.11
CA ARG A 57 -12.42 -26.81 11.35
C ARG A 57 -12.47 -27.67 10.09
N THR A 58 -12.44 -27.05 8.91
CA THR A 58 -12.48 -27.74 7.60
C THR A 58 -11.18 -27.62 6.82
N ASP A 59 -10.45 -26.54 7.01
CA ASP A 59 -9.23 -26.19 6.28
C ASP A 59 -8.29 -25.51 7.28
N PRO A 60 -7.18 -26.16 7.71
CA PRO A 60 -6.30 -25.63 8.76
C PRO A 60 -5.53 -24.37 8.34
N LEU A 61 -5.80 -23.82 7.14
CA LEU A 61 -5.10 -22.70 6.57
C LEU A 61 -6.04 -21.57 6.12
N VAL A 62 -5.89 -20.41 6.76
CA VAL A 62 -6.51 -19.15 6.33
C VAL A 62 -5.42 -18.14 5.98
N VAL A 63 -5.35 -17.73 4.72
CA VAL A 63 -4.37 -16.74 4.24
C VAL A 63 -5.11 -15.69 3.40
N ASP A 64 -5.05 -14.44 3.83
CA ASP A 64 -5.48 -13.30 3.02
C ASP A 64 -4.50 -13.14 1.84
N ARG A 65 -5.01 -12.87 0.63
CA ARG A 65 -4.17 -12.68 -0.58
C ARG A 65 -3.04 -11.66 -0.37
N SER A 66 -3.28 -10.63 0.44
CA SER A 66 -2.29 -9.59 0.77
C SER A 66 -1.10 -10.08 1.59
N MET A 67 -1.22 -11.23 2.25
CA MET A 67 -0.18 -11.85 3.07
C MET A 67 0.70 -12.81 2.27
N ALA A 68 0.31 -13.16 1.03
CA ALA A 68 0.92 -14.22 0.26
C ALA A 68 1.96 -13.76 -0.78
N ASN A 69 2.60 -12.62 -0.53
CA ASN A 69 3.69 -12.08 -1.37
C ASN A 69 3.43 -12.08 -2.90
N GLY A 70 2.18 -11.94 -3.33
CA GLY A 70 1.80 -11.89 -4.76
C GLY A 70 1.27 -13.20 -5.35
N ASP A 71 1.50 -14.36 -4.71
CA ASP A 71 1.06 -15.68 -5.19
C ASP A 71 0.37 -16.48 -4.06
N VAL A 72 -0.95 -16.31 -3.95
CA VAL A 72 -1.73 -16.93 -2.85
C VAL A 72 -1.91 -18.42 -3.04
N GLU A 73 -1.96 -18.90 -4.27
CA GLU A 73 -2.09 -20.31 -4.59
C GLU A 73 -0.80 -21.07 -4.24
N ALA A 74 0.37 -20.58 -4.65
CA ALA A 74 1.65 -21.20 -4.31
C ALA A 74 1.90 -21.20 -2.80
N VAL A 75 1.63 -20.08 -2.12
CA VAL A 75 1.74 -20.01 -0.65
C VAL A 75 0.79 -20.98 0.04
N ARG A 76 -0.43 -21.14 -0.46
CA ARG A 76 -1.39 -22.10 0.13
C ARG A 76 -0.93 -23.53 -0.05
N GLU A 77 -0.39 -23.89 -1.21
CA GLU A 77 0.19 -25.22 -1.46
C GLU A 77 1.34 -25.51 -0.49
N ILE A 78 2.32 -24.60 -0.40
CA ILE A 78 3.48 -24.74 0.50
C ILE A 78 3.06 -24.88 1.96
N LEU A 79 2.17 -24.01 2.45
CA LEU A 79 1.74 -24.06 3.85
C LEU A 79 0.88 -25.30 4.15
N HIS A 80 0.08 -25.78 3.19
CA HIS A 80 -0.64 -27.04 3.36
C HIS A 80 0.31 -28.22 3.49
N ASP A 81 1.38 -28.26 2.69
CA ASP A 81 2.39 -29.32 2.77
C ASP A 81 3.14 -29.29 4.10
N GLU A 82 3.53 -28.11 4.59
CA GLU A 82 4.18 -27.94 5.90
C GLU A 82 3.26 -28.32 7.06
N ILE A 83 1.98 -27.92 7.01
CA ILE A 83 0.96 -28.30 8.01
C ILE A 83 0.75 -29.83 8.00
N ALA A 84 0.63 -30.43 6.81
CA ALA A 84 0.44 -31.87 6.66
C ALA A 84 1.66 -32.69 7.13
N GLY A 85 2.85 -32.10 7.05
CA GLY A 85 4.10 -32.68 7.57
C GLY A 85 4.34 -32.46 9.06
N SER A 86 3.52 -31.65 9.74
CA SER A 86 3.71 -31.32 11.16
C SER A 86 3.45 -32.53 12.08
N THR A 87 4.21 -32.61 13.17
CA THR A 87 4.03 -33.63 14.22
C THR A 87 2.72 -33.47 15.00
N TYR A 88 2.13 -32.27 14.97
CA TYR A 88 0.92 -31.93 15.72
C TYR A 88 -0.14 -31.34 14.78
N PRO A 89 -1.42 -31.31 15.18
CA PRO A 89 -2.39 -30.44 14.54
C PRO A 89 -1.86 -29.01 14.51
N ALA A 90 -1.72 -28.45 13.32
CA ALA A 90 -1.21 -27.10 13.11
C ALA A 90 -2.25 -26.27 12.36
N TYR A 91 -2.46 -25.04 12.83
CA TYR A 91 -3.42 -24.08 12.29
C TYR A 91 -2.68 -22.80 11.95
N VAL A 92 -2.77 -22.38 10.69
CA VAL A 92 -2.09 -21.17 10.22
C VAL A 92 -3.12 -20.14 9.78
N VAL A 93 -3.02 -18.93 10.35
CA VAL A 93 -3.90 -17.80 10.01
C VAL A 93 -3.07 -16.57 9.72
N LEU A 94 -2.98 -16.18 8.46
CA LEU A 94 -2.29 -14.98 8.01
C LEU A 94 -3.31 -14.00 7.45
N VAL A 95 -3.66 -12.97 8.21
CA VAL A 95 -4.73 -12.03 7.86
C VAL A 95 -4.30 -10.58 8.01
N HIS A 96 -5.02 -9.68 7.34
CA HIS A 96 -4.97 -8.24 7.62
C HIS A 96 -6.22 -7.82 8.37
N LYS A 97 -6.03 -7.01 9.42
CA LYS A 97 -7.15 -6.35 10.11
C LYS A 97 -7.72 -5.24 9.23
N VAL A 98 -9.02 -5.27 8.97
CA VAL A 98 -9.72 -4.18 8.25
C VAL A 98 -10.40 -3.23 9.23
N PRO A 99 -10.66 -1.96 8.86
CA PRO A 99 -11.37 -1.05 9.75
C PRO A 99 -12.78 -1.56 10.10
N GLY A 100 -13.10 -1.61 11.40
CA GLY A 100 -14.37 -2.10 11.91
C GLY A 100 -14.44 -3.61 12.14
N ASP A 101 -13.32 -4.31 11.94
CA ASP A 101 -13.15 -5.73 12.22
C ASP A 101 -13.04 -6.03 13.72
N ASP A 102 -13.46 -7.23 14.12
CA ASP A 102 -13.43 -7.73 15.49
C ASP A 102 -12.11 -8.45 15.85
N LEU A 103 -11.16 -8.54 14.91
CA LEU A 103 -9.82 -9.08 15.19
C LEU A 103 -9.08 -8.24 16.24
N PRO A 104 -8.38 -8.87 17.21
CA PRO A 104 -7.50 -8.16 18.12
C PRO A 104 -6.28 -7.60 17.39
N ASP A 105 -5.51 -6.73 18.04
CA ASP A 105 -4.30 -6.14 17.45
C ASP A 105 -3.05 -7.01 17.62
N VAL A 106 -3.09 -7.97 18.54
CA VAL A 106 -1.97 -8.86 18.88
C VAL A 106 -2.25 -10.26 18.35
N PRO A 107 -1.36 -10.87 17.55
CA PRO A 107 -1.62 -12.19 16.97
C PRO A 107 -1.81 -13.32 17.99
N GLY A 108 -1.06 -13.34 19.10
CA GLY A 108 -1.27 -14.31 20.18
C GLY A 108 -2.64 -14.22 20.86
N GLU A 109 -3.22 -13.02 20.94
CA GLU A 109 -4.61 -12.85 21.40
C GLU A 109 -5.59 -13.48 20.41
N LEU A 110 -5.39 -13.27 19.10
CA LEU A 110 -6.22 -13.90 18.06
C LEU A 110 -6.06 -15.42 18.09
N ALA A 111 -4.84 -15.93 18.22
CA ALA A 111 -4.55 -17.35 18.34
C ALA A 111 -5.30 -17.98 19.53
N THR A 112 -5.27 -17.31 20.69
CA THR A 112 -6.01 -17.74 21.88
C THR A 112 -7.52 -17.76 21.65
N LEU A 113 -8.07 -16.75 20.97
CA LEU A 113 -9.49 -16.66 20.65
C LEU A 113 -9.94 -17.73 19.63
N ILE A 114 -9.08 -18.07 18.68
CA ILE A 114 -9.29 -19.12 17.68
C ILE A 114 -9.23 -20.49 18.36
N HIS A 115 -8.19 -20.78 19.14
CA HIS A 115 -8.06 -22.04 19.88
C HIS A 115 -9.32 -22.32 20.73
N ARG A 116 -9.82 -21.33 21.48
CA ARG A 116 -11.05 -21.48 22.28
C ARG A 116 -12.31 -21.83 21.45
N ARG A 117 -12.34 -21.46 20.17
CA ARG A 117 -13.48 -21.69 19.27
C ARG A 117 -13.34 -22.96 18.44
N VAL A 118 -12.13 -23.27 18.00
CA VAL A 118 -11.80 -24.51 17.30
C VAL A 118 -11.92 -25.67 18.30
N GLY A 119 -11.34 -25.51 19.49
CA GLY A 119 -11.46 -26.45 20.61
C GLY A 119 -10.54 -27.66 20.51
N GLU A 120 -9.46 -27.56 19.72
CA GLU A 120 -8.47 -28.62 19.55
C GLU A 120 -7.10 -28.16 20.03
N ASP A 121 -6.38 -29.03 20.73
CA ASP A 121 -4.99 -28.77 21.11
C ASP A 121 -4.09 -28.82 19.87
N GLY A 122 -3.08 -27.96 19.80
CA GLY A 122 -2.25 -27.86 18.62
C GLY A 122 -1.39 -26.60 18.56
N LEU A 123 -0.66 -26.47 17.45
CA LEU A 123 0.17 -25.31 17.15
C LEU A 123 -0.66 -24.28 16.37
N TYR A 124 -0.88 -23.10 16.94
CA TYR A 124 -1.61 -22.00 16.30
C TYR A 124 -0.63 -20.91 15.91
N VAL A 125 -0.34 -20.81 14.61
CA VAL A 125 0.55 -19.80 14.03
C VAL A 125 -0.30 -18.71 13.40
N VAL A 126 -0.29 -17.51 13.98
CA VAL A 126 -1.18 -16.42 13.59
C VAL A 126 -0.37 -15.18 13.25
N GLY A 127 -0.68 -14.58 12.10
CA GLY A 127 -0.11 -13.34 11.62
C GLY A 127 -1.17 -12.28 11.37
N ILE A 128 -0.93 -11.07 11.88
CA ILE A 128 -1.74 -9.88 11.60
C ILE A 128 -0.84 -8.79 11.00
N GLY A 129 -1.02 -8.51 9.71
CA GLY A 129 -0.13 -7.59 8.99
C GLY A 129 1.30 -8.15 8.89
N ASP A 130 2.26 -7.49 9.52
CA ASP A 130 3.68 -7.85 9.41
C ASP A 130 4.22 -8.66 10.60
N TRP A 131 3.38 -8.92 11.60
CA TRP A 131 3.78 -9.61 12.83
C TRP A 131 3.13 -11.00 12.88
N VAL A 132 3.94 -12.02 13.20
CA VAL A 132 3.51 -13.41 13.35
C VAL A 132 3.91 -13.93 14.72
N GLU A 133 2.98 -14.61 15.40
CA GLU A 133 3.23 -15.31 16.66
C GLU A 133 2.67 -16.72 16.58
N ALA A 134 3.23 -17.60 17.40
CA ALA A 134 2.69 -18.94 17.60
C ALA A 134 2.41 -19.20 19.08
N ILE A 135 1.34 -19.93 19.35
CA ILE A 135 1.06 -20.52 20.67
C ILE A 135 0.83 -22.03 20.50
N SER A 136 1.07 -22.79 21.57
CA SER A 136 1.00 -24.25 21.56
C SER A 136 0.06 -24.82 22.66
N PRO A 137 -1.21 -24.36 22.73
CA PRO A 137 -2.13 -24.83 23.75
C PRO A 137 -2.32 -26.35 23.72
N GLY A 138 -2.16 -26.97 24.89
CA GLY A 138 -2.35 -28.41 25.08
C GLY A 138 -1.21 -29.29 24.54
N LEU A 139 -0.14 -28.71 24.01
CA LEU A 139 1.07 -29.44 23.63
C LEU A 139 2.07 -29.44 24.79
N ASP A 140 2.37 -30.61 25.33
CA ASP A 140 3.39 -30.77 26.37
C ASP A 140 4.79 -30.60 25.76
N GLY A 141 5.71 -29.96 26.48
CA GLY A 141 7.12 -29.84 26.07
C GLY A 141 7.42 -28.65 25.16
N ILE A 142 6.41 -27.95 24.63
CA ILE A 142 6.60 -26.71 23.87
C ILE A 142 6.33 -25.52 24.79
N ASP A 143 7.39 -24.80 25.15
CA ASP A 143 7.29 -23.53 25.87
C ASP A 143 7.10 -22.39 24.86
N ASP A 144 5.97 -21.67 24.94
CA ASP A 144 5.61 -20.61 23.99
C ASP A 144 6.68 -19.51 23.88
N LEU A 145 7.39 -19.21 24.98
CA LEU A 145 8.49 -18.23 24.95
C LEU A 145 9.69 -18.75 24.17
N THR A 146 10.06 -20.02 24.38
CA THR A 146 11.13 -20.68 23.63
C THR A 146 10.75 -20.81 22.15
N LEU A 147 9.50 -21.16 21.86
CA LEU A 147 8.95 -21.19 20.51
C LEU A 147 9.00 -19.83 19.82
N ALA A 148 8.59 -18.76 20.49
CA ALA A 148 8.68 -17.38 19.99
C ALA A 148 10.12 -16.99 19.62
N ASN A 149 11.07 -17.24 20.53
CA ASN A 149 12.48 -16.99 20.28
C ASN A 149 13.01 -17.83 19.11
N ALA A 150 12.55 -19.07 19.00
CA ALA A 150 13.00 -19.99 17.96
C ALA A 150 12.52 -19.62 16.57
N GLY A 151 11.24 -19.25 16.44
CA GLY A 151 10.67 -18.79 15.18
C GLY A 151 11.42 -17.55 14.64
N PHE A 152 11.68 -16.58 15.52
CA PHE A 152 12.43 -15.37 15.16
C PHE A 152 13.85 -15.67 14.69
N ALA A 153 14.58 -16.53 15.40
CA ALA A 153 15.95 -16.88 15.02
C ALA A 153 16.02 -17.58 13.65
N GLY A 154 14.97 -18.30 13.26
CA GLY A 154 14.89 -18.95 11.95
C GLY A 154 14.76 -17.97 10.77
N THR A 155 14.31 -16.74 11.02
CA THR A 155 14.11 -15.72 9.97
C THR A 155 15.00 -14.49 10.11
N GLU A 156 15.69 -14.30 11.24
CA GLU A 156 16.48 -13.10 11.54
C GLU A 156 17.54 -12.73 10.48
N ALA A 157 18.07 -13.71 9.73
CA ALA A 157 19.14 -13.44 8.76
C ALA A 157 18.66 -12.82 7.44
N PHE A 158 17.36 -12.67 7.21
CA PHE A 158 16.82 -12.05 6.00
C PHE A 158 15.53 -11.26 6.29
N ASP A 159 15.08 -10.44 5.34
CA ASP A 159 13.79 -9.76 5.50
C ASP A 159 12.68 -10.75 5.17
N SER A 160 12.03 -11.28 6.20
CA SER A 160 11.03 -12.33 6.04
C SER A 160 9.65 -11.80 5.70
N THR A 161 8.91 -12.57 4.89
CA THR A 161 7.46 -12.41 4.78
C THR A 161 6.75 -13.08 5.97
N PRO A 162 5.48 -12.71 6.26
CA PRO A 162 4.69 -13.44 7.25
C PRO A 162 4.55 -14.94 6.96
N VAL A 163 4.66 -15.34 5.69
CA VAL A 163 4.67 -16.75 5.27
C VAL A 163 5.95 -17.44 5.73
N ALA A 164 7.11 -16.78 5.57
CA ALA A 164 8.40 -17.31 6.03
C ALA A 164 8.42 -17.46 7.55
N ASP A 165 7.93 -16.46 8.30
CA ASP A 165 7.83 -16.56 9.76
C ASP A 165 6.91 -17.73 10.17
N ALA A 166 5.78 -17.90 9.48
CA ALA A 166 4.87 -19.01 9.79
C ALA A 166 5.51 -20.38 9.55
N ARG A 167 6.27 -20.54 8.46
CA ARG A 167 7.04 -21.76 8.19
C ARG A 167 8.14 -21.99 9.21
N ALA A 168 8.83 -20.94 9.63
CA ALA A 168 9.85 -21.05 10.68
C ALA A 168 9.22 -21.59 11.97
N PHE A 169 8.07 -21.06 12.41
CA PHE A 169 7.34 -21.58 13.57
C PHE A 169 6.96 -23.06 13.44
N LEU A 170 6.45 -23.49 12.29
CA LEU A 170 6.09 -24.89 12.04
C LEU A 170 7.30 -25.82 12.15
N ARG A 171 8.46 -25.38 11.67
CA ARG A 171 9.70 -26.18 11.62
C ARG A 171 10.46 -26.22 12.93
N VAL A 172 10.45 -25.15 13.73
CA VAL A 172 11.15 -25.10 15.02
C VAL A 172 10.38 -25.81 16.13
N ALA A 173 9.05 -25.92 16.03
CA ALA A 173 8.22 -26.56 17.05
C ALA A 173 8.70 -27.96 17.52
N PRO A 174 9.04 -28.92 16.64
CA PRO A 174 9.58 -30.22 17.07
C PRO A 174 10.95 -30.15 17.77
N ILE A 175 11.77 -29.14 17.45
CA ILE A 175 13.09 -28.94 18.08
C ILE A 175 12.93 -28.32 19.48
N VAL A 176 11.93 -27.45 19.64
CA VAL A 176 11.58 -26.90 20.96
C VAL A 176 11.03 -28.00 21.86
N GLU A 177 10.15 -28.87 21.34
CA GLU A 177 9.61 -30.01 22.10
C GLU A 177 10.72 -30.94 22.61
N SER A 178 11.72 -31.25 21.77
CA SER A 178 12.84 -32.11 22.16
C SER A 178 13.77 -31.47 23.19
N GLY A 179 13.59 -30.17 23.49
CA GLY A 179 14.49 -29.36 24.32
C GLY A 179 15.82 -29.03 23.64
N GLY A 180 15.95 -29.29 22.33
CA GLY A 180 17.19 -29.11 21.55
C GLY A 180 17.50 -27.66 21.18
N TRP A 181 16.56 -26.73 21.39
CA TRP A 181 16.69 -25.35 20.92
C TRP A 181 17.90 -24.59 21.52
N TYR A 182 18.13 -24.68 22.83
CA TYR A 182 19.23 -23.99 23.50
C TYR A 182 20.53 -24.80 23.46
N GLY A 183 20.99 -25.13 22.25
CA GLY A 183 22.21 -25.89 22.02
C GLY A 183 22.64 -25.92 20.54
N PRO A 184 23.68 -26.71 20.21
CA PRO A 184 24.19 -26.80 18.84
C PRO A 184 23.15 -27.28 17.82
N GLU A 185 22.16 -28.05 18.27
CA GLU A 185 21.04 -28.53 17.44
C GLU A 185 20.13 -27.37 17.01
N GLY A 186 19.68 -26.53 17.96
CA GLY A 186 18.90 -25.35 17.65
C GLY A 186 19.64 -24.33 16.79
N GLU A 187 20.94 -24.11 17.03
CA GLU A 187 21.76 -23.23 16.19
C GLU A 187 21.88 -23.76 14.75
N ALA A 188 22.13 -25.06 14.58
CA ALA A 188 22.19 -25.69 13.27
C ALA A 188 20.84 -25.61 12.55
N ALA A 189 19.74 -25.86 13.26
CA ALA A 189 18.40 -25.78 12.71
C ALA A 189 18.01 -24.35 12.32
N ALA A 190 18.35 -23.34 13.14
CA ALA A 190 18.11 -21.94 12.81
C ALA A 190 18.84 -21.55 11.52
N ALA A 191 20.11 -21.94 11.39
CA ALA A 191 20.89 -21.68 10.19
C ALA A 191 20.34 -22.40 8.94
N GLU A 192 19.90 -23.66 9.09
CA GLU A 192 19.27 -24.43 8.00
C GLU A 192 17.95 -23.81 7.57
N ILE A 193 17.05 -23.51 8.51
CA ILE A 193 15.76 -22.86 8.24
C ILE A 193 15.98 -21.52 7.56
N SER A 194 16.91 -20.71 8.09
CA SER A 194 17.21 -19.39 7.53
C SER A 194 17.77 -19.48 6.11
N SER A 195 18.67 -20.43 5.85
CA SER A 195 19.22 -20.66 4.52
C SER A 195 18.18 -21.17 3.53
N ASP A 196 17.30 -22.09 3.93
CA ASP A 196 16.26 -22.65 3.05
C ASP A 196 15.20 -21.59 2.72
N LEU A 197 14.67 -20.92 3.74
CA LEU A 197 13.67 -19.88 3.55
C LEU A 197 14.24 -18.65 2.85
N GLY A 198 15.46 -18.21 3.19
CA GLY A 198 16.07 -17.03 2.56
C GLY A 198 16.36 -17.21 1.06
N GLY A 199 16.47 -18.45 0.58
CA GLY A 199 16.66 -18.78 -0.84
C GLY A 199 15.36 -18.83 -1.67
N ASP A 200 14.19 -18.79 -1.03
CA ASP A 200 12.89 -18.85 -1.68
C ASP A 200 12.32 -17.44 -1.90
N PRO A 201 12.08 -17.01 -3.16
CA PRO A 201 11.54 -15.68 -3.47
C PRO A 201 10.18 -15.37 -2.82
N LEU A 202 9.36 -16.39 -2.51
CA LEU A 202 8.08 -16.19 -1.82
C LEU A 202 8.26 -15.89 -0.32
N MET A 203 9.40 -16.29 0.25
CA MET A 203 9.70 -16.19 1.68
C MET A 203 10.49 -14.93 2.00
N ASN A 204 11.28 -14.45 1.04
CA ASN A 204 11.97 -13.18 1.15
C ASN A 204 10.99 -12.04 0.82
N ARG A 205 10.80 -11.10 1.74
CA ARG A 205 10.21 -9.82 1.37
C ARG A 205 11.20 -9.22 0.39
N THR A 206 10.76 -9.10 -0.85
CA THR A 206 11.46 -8.25 -1.82
C THR A 206 11.36 -6.82 -1.30
N HIS A 207 12.31 -6.40 -0.46
CA HIS A 207 12.71 -5.02 -0.40
C HIS A 207 13.14 -4.68 -1.82
N VAL A 208 12.29 -3.94 -2.51
CA VAL A 208 12.79 -3.09 -3.58
C VAL A 208 13.71 -2.11 -2.85
N ASP A 209 15.00 -2.40 -2.83
CA ASP A 209 16.00 -1.60 -2.15
C ASP A 209 16.17 -0.27 -2.90
N PHE A 210 15.34 0.71 -2.54
CA PHE A 210 15.47 2.09 -3.03
C PHE A 210 16.70 2.81 -2.42
N SER A 211 17.52 2.12 -1.60
CA SER A 211 18.65 2.68 -0.88
C SER A 211 20.02 2.33 -1.47
N GLU A 212 20.16 1.25 -2.25
CA GLU A 212 21.38 1.01 -3.04
C GLU A 212 21.58 2.02 -4.18
N THR A 213 20.55 2.81 -4.55
CA THR A 213 20.71 4.01 -5.39
C THR A 213 21.02 5.29 -4.58
N ARG A 214 21.57 5.22 -3.37
CA ARG A 214 21.94 6.43 -2.61
C ARG A 214 23.23 7.08 -3.11
N VAL A 215 23.03 8.18 -3.84
CA VAL A 215 23.82 9.39 -3.63
C VAL A 215 23.79 9.75 -2.14
N ARG A 216 24.98 9.74 -1.55
CA ARG A 216 25.37 10.17 -0.20
C ARG A 216 24.51 11.32 0.35
N ILE A 217 23.70 11.04 1.38
CA ILE A 217 23.17 12.07 2.29
C ILE A 217 24.12 12.12 3.49
N GLU A 218 25.02 13.11 3.47
CA GLU A 218 25.66 13.60 4.70
C GLU A 218 24.57 14.29 5.54
N LEU A 219 24.11 13.61 6.58
CA LEU A 219 23.54 14.29 7.74
C LEU A 219 24.71 14.72 8.61
N THR A 220 25.20 15.94 8.36
CA THR A 220 26.11 16.63 9.25
C THR A 220 25.42 16.83 10.59
N GLU A 221 26.08 16.36 11.64
CA GLU A 221 25.90 16.81 13.01
C GLU A 221 25.85 18.34 13.06
N LEU A 222 24.67 18.90 13.38
CA LEU A 222 24.56 20.23 13.96
C LEU A 222 23.72 20.10 15.23
N GLY A 223 24.35 19.53 16.25
CA GLY A 223 23.99 19.87 17.63
C GLY A 223 24.22 21.37 17.83
N PRO A 224 23.29 22.12 18.44
CA PRO A 224 23.53 23.52 18.74
C PRO A 224 24.59 23.61 19.84
N THR A 225 25.80 24.01 19.47
CA THR A 225 26.76 24.60 20.40
C THR A 225 26.21 25.93 20.88
N ASN A 226 25.85 26.03 22.16
CA ASN A 226 25.85 27.29 22.90
C ASN A 226 26.26 26.98 24.34
N GLY A 227 27.54 27.22 24.62
CA GLY A 227 28.04 27.40 25.98
C GLY A 227 28.24 28.89 26.28
N MET A 228 28.23 29.20 27.58
CA MET A 228 28.51 30.49 28.25
C MET A 228 27.30 31.45 28.37
N THR A 229 26.92 31.98 29.53
CA THR A 229 27.56 32.10 30.86
C THR A 229 26.52 32.27 31.97
N GLU A 230 26.97 31.98 33.20
CA GLU A 230 26.31 32.05 34.50
C GLU A 230 25.76 33.44 34.92
N ASP A 231 24.79 33.34 35.83
CA ASP A 231 24.43 34.23 36.94
C ASP A 231 23.88 35.65 36.73
N GLY A 232 22.64 35.84 37.22
CA GLY A 232 22.29 37.04 37.99
C GLY A 232 20.92 37.66 37.74
N ALA A 233 20.16 37.78 38.83
CA ALA A 233 19.11 38.78 39.07
C ALA A 233 17.68 38.51 38.58
N LEU A 234 16.90 37.98 39.53
CA LEU A 234 15.50 38.28 39.79
C LEU A 234 15.11 39.75 39.49
N GLY A 235 13.98 39.93 38.80
CA GLY A 235 13.16 41.15 38.89
C GLY A 235 12.79 41.82 37.57
N LEU A 236 11.49 42.02 37.35
CA LEU A 236 10.83 42.81 36.28
C LEU A 236 10.83 42.23 34.85
N GLY A 237 9.89 41.33 34.56
CA GLY A 237 9.62 40.87 33.18
C GLY A 237 8.15 40.81 32.75
N PHE A 238 7.19 41.20 33.59
CA PHE A 238 5.76 40.97 33.31
C PHE A 238 5.02 42.12 32.60
N VAL A 239 5.68 43.25 32.29
CA VAL A 239 5.02 44.41 31.64
C VAL A 239 5.42 44.59 30.17
N VAL A 240 6.52 43.98 29.70
CA VAL A 240 6.96 44.10 28.29
C VAL A 240 6.27 43.10 27.35
N GLY A 241 5.89 41.91 27.85
CA GLY A 241 5.27 40.87 27.01
C GLY A 241 3.91 41.25 26.42
N ALA A 242 3.12 42.07 27.12
CA ALA A 242 1.80 42.50 26.64
C ALA A 242 1.89 43.54 25.50
N ALA A 243 2.90 44.42 25.51
CA ALA A 243 3.09 45.42 24.47
C ALA A 243 3.62 44.79 23.17
N SER A 244 4.48 43.76 23.26
CA SER A 244 5.01 43.03 22.11
C SER A 244 3.94 42.23 21.37
N ALA A 245 3.00 41.61 22.10
CA ALA A 245 1.91 40.85 21.52
C ALA A 245 0.90 41.75 20.78
N ILE A 246 0.61 42.94 21.32
CA ILE A 246 -0.29 43.90 20.67
C ILE A 246 0.36 44.52 19.44
N LEU A 247 1.66 44.83 19.48
CA LEU A 247 2.39 45.34 18.32
C LEU A 247 2.49 44.28 17.20
N ALA A 248 2.70 43.01 17.56
CA ALA A 248 2.69 41.91 16.60
C ALA A 248 1.31 41.72 15.96
N ALA A 249 0.22 41.79 16.75
CA ALA A 249 -1.14 41.69 16.23
C ALA A 249 -1.52 42.86 15.31
N VAL A 250 -1.06 44.08 15.62
CA VAL A 250 -1.31 45.27 14.79
C VAL A 250 -0.48 45.25 13.50
N VAL A 251 0.76 44.76 13.55
CA VAL A 251 1.57 44.52 12.33
C VAL A 251 0.95 43.42 11.47
N PHE A 252 0.41 42.36 12.06
CA PHE A 252 -0.28 41.29 11.33
C PHE A 252 -1.61 41.75 10.70
N ALA A 253 -2.28 42.72 11.32
CA ALA A 253 -3.51 43.34 10.81
C ALA A 253 -3.24 44.41 9.73
N LEU A 254 -2.13 45.14 9.82
CA LEU A 254 -1.75 46.22 8.88
C LEU A 254 -0.94 45.72 7.68
N VAL A 255 -0.08 44.71 7.86
CA VAL A 255 0.53 43.94 6.78
C VAL A 255 -0.49 42.89 6.36
N GLY A 256 -1.58 43.37 5.77
CA GLY A 256 -2.69 42.55 5.32
C GLY A 256 -2.15 41.34 4.58
N THR A 257 -2.34 40.17 5.18
CA THR A 257 -2.37 38.92 4.45
C THR A 257 -3.52 39.07 3.47
N ARG A 258 -3.20 39.64 2.30
CA ARG A 258 -3.94 39.40 1.08
C ARG A 258 -3.88 37.89 0.92
N SER A 259 -4.82 37.20 1.56
CA SER A 259 -5.39 35.97 1.07
C SER A 259 -5.70 36.27 -0.38
N ARG A 260 -4.73 35.98 -1.25
CA ARG A 260 -4.89 36.03 -2.69
C ARG A 260 -6.00 35.03 -2.91
N SER A 261 -7.21 35.56 -3.09
CA SER A 261 -8.34 34.84 -3.64
C SER A 261 -7.78 34.09 -4.84
N SER A 262 -7.53 32.80 -4.65
CA SER A 262 -6.92 31.98 -5.68
C SER A 262 -7.96 31.96 -6.79
N ALA A 263 -7.67 32.66 -7.89
CA ALA A 263 -8.44 32.52 -9.11
C ALA A 263 -8.66 31.01 -9.33
N PRO A 264 -9.86 30.58 -9.75
CA PRO A 264 -10.16 29.17 -9.93
C PRO A 264 -9.09 28.56 -10.84
N ARG A 265 -8.21 27.74 -10.26
CA ARG A 265 -7.13 27.10 -10.99
C ARG A 265 -7.77 26.13 -11.98
N GLN A 266 -7.49 26.30 -13.26
CA GLN A 266 -8.00 25.40 -14.30
C GLN A 266 -7.34 24.02 -14.16
N PRO A 267 -8.03 22.92 -14.54
CA PRO A 267 -7.38 21.63 -14.68
C PRO A 267 -6.23 21.69 -15.68
N SER A 268 -5.20 20.87 -15.47
CA SER A 268 -4.11 20.73 -16.43
C SER A 268 -4.62 20.17 -17.76
N ASP A 269 -4.09 20.69 -18.87
CA ASP A 269 -4.35 20.14 -20.20
C ASP A 269 -3.52 18.87 -20.41
N VAL A 270 -4.18 17.74 -20.64
CA VAL A 270 -3.56 16.43 -20.88
C VAL A 270 -3.49 16.06 -22.37
N SER A 271 -3.78 17.00 -23.27
CA SER A 271 -3.72 16.76 -24.73
C SER A 271 -2.31 16.40 -25.19
N ALA A 272 -1.27 16.95 -24.55
CA ALA A 272 0.12 16.56 -24.80
C ALA A 272 0.38 15.12 -24.37
N ALA A 273 -0.13 14.71 -23.21
CA ALA A 273 0.00 13.33 -22.73
C ALA A 273 -0.69 12.33 -23.67
N ARG A 274 -1.87 12.64 -24.20
CA ARG A 274 -2.53 11.78 -25.20
C ARG A 274 -1.73 11.60 -26.48
N ARG A 275 -1.01 12.63 -26.93
CA ARG A 275 -0.16 12.51 -28.13
C ARG A 275 1.01 11.59 -27.82
N ARG A 276 1.74 11.86 -26.73
CA ARG A 276 2.87 11.06 -26.26
C ARG A 276 2.50 9.59 -26.03
N LEU A 277 1.34 9.32 -25.43
CA LEU A 277 0.81 7.96 -25.27
C LEU A 277 0.65 7.24 -26.61
N ARG A 278 0.00 7.89 -27.60
CA ARG A 278 -0.18 7.27 -28.93
C ARG A 278 1.14 7.01 -29.63
N ASP A 279 2.08 7.95 -29.51
CA ASP A 279 3.41 7.81 -30.12
C ASP A 279 4.19 6.65 -29.46
N ALA A 280 4.13 6.52 -28.13
CA ALA A 280 4.78 5.44 -27.39
C ALA A 280 4.15 4.06 -27.65
N LEU A 281 2.81 3.97 -27.70
CA LEU A 281 2.12 2.73 -28.06
C LEU A 281 2.43 2.30 -29.49
N ALA A 282 2.54 3.25 -30.44
CA ALA A 282 2.95 2.91 -31.80
C ALA A 282 4.37 2.31 -31.86
N VAL A 283 5.32 2.84 -31.07
CA VAL A 283 6.66 2.25 -30.93
C VAL A 283 6.59 0.83 -30.37
N ILE A 284 5.81 0.63 -29.30
CA ILE A 284 5.60 -0.68 -28.68
C ILE A 284 5.05 -1.69 -29.70
N ASP A 285 4.01 -1.31 -30.45
CA ASP A 285 3.36 -2.17 -31.44
C ASP A 285 4.29 -2.50 -32.63
N GLU A 286 5.09 -1.53 -33.08
CA GLU A 286 6.03 -1.71 -34.20
C GLU A 286 7.25 -2.54 -33.81
N SER A 287 7.74 -2.42 -32.58
CA SER A 287 8.96 -3.11 -32.11
C SER A 287 8.81 -4.63 -32.00
N GLN A 288 7.58 -5.16 -32.05
CA GLN A 288 7.23 -6.57 -31.86
C GLN A 288 8.03 -7.24 -30.72
N TRP A 289 8.23 -6.56 -29.57
CA TRP A 289 8.86 -7.09 -28.35
C TRP A 289 9.89 -8.20 -28.58
N ASN A 290 10.83 -8.00 -29.51
CA ASN A 290 11.98 -8.87 -29.63
C ASN A 290 12.99 -8.38 -28.60
N ALA A 291 12.67 -8.61 -27.32
CA ALA A 291 13.60 -8.35 -26.24
C ALA A 291 14.89 -9.08 -26.57
N ALA A 292 15.99 -8.34 -26.62
CA ALA A 292 17.31 -8.94 -26.80
C ALA A 292 17.47 -10.09 -25.80
N ASP A 293 18.10 -11.20 -26.22
CA ASP A 293 18.28 -12.43 -25.43
C ASP A 293 19.03 -12.23 -24.09
N ASP A 294 19.40 -11.00 -23.74
CA ASP A 294 20.28 -10.62 -22.62
C ASP A 294 19.60 -9.65 -21.61
N VAL A 295 18.28 -9.46 -21.68
CA VAL A 295 17.52 -8.66 -20.69
C VAL A 295 17.12 -9.54 -19.51
N ASP A 296 17.34 -9.03 -18.30
CA ASP A 296 16.86 -9.64 -17.06
C ASP A 296 15.37 -10.03 -17.14
N PRO A 297 14.97 -11.28 -16.79
CA PRO A 297 13.60 -11.75 -16.92
C PRO A 297 12.56 -10.93 -16.14
N ASP A 298 12.90 -10.43 -14.95
CA ASP A 298 11.99 -9.67 -14.11
C ASP A 298 11.76 -8.28 -14.69
N LEU A 299 12.84 -7.65 -15.16
CA LEU A 299 12.75 -6.41 -15.91
C LEU A 299 11.92 -6.60 -17.18
N GLN A 300 12.12 -7.70 -17.91
CA GLN A 300 11.33 -8.01 -19.09
C GLN A 300 9.84 -8.14 -18.77
N GLN A 301 9.49 -8.80 -17.66
CA GLN A 301 8.11 -8.91 -17.20
C GLN A 301 7.52 -7.55 -16.78
N ALA A 302 8.27 -6.72 -16.04
CA ALA A 302 7.84 -5.39 -15.62
C ALA A 302 7.54 -4.48 -16.83
N LEU A 303 8.37 -4.56 -17.87
CA LEU A 303 8.18 -3.82 -19.11
C LEU A 303 6.91 -4.28 -19.84
N ARG A 304 6.68 -5.61 -19.95
CA ARG A 304 5.43 -6.15 -20.52
C ARG A 304 4.21 -5.67 -19.75
N ASN A 305 4.25 -5.74 -18.42
CA ASN A 305 3.18 -5.27 -17.56
C ASN A 305 2.89 -3.78 -17.77
N ALA A 306 3.93 -2.95 -17.93
CA ALA A 306 3.76 -1.52 -18.20
C ALA A 306 3.07 -1.27 -19.55
N ALA A 307 3.47 -1.98 -20.61
CA ALA A 307 2.81 -1.88 -21.92
C ALA A 307 1.35 -2.35 -21.88
N ASP A 308 1.09 -3.52 -21.28
CA ASP A 308 -0.27 -4.06 -21.14
C ASP A 308 -1.16 -3.11 -20.34
N ALA A 309 -0.65 -2.55 -19.24
CA ALA A 309 -1.34 -1.56 -18.44
C ALA A 309 -1.64 -0.28 -19.23
N ALA A 310 -0.69 0.19 -20.06
CA ALA A 310 -0.90 1.35 -20.91
C ALA A 310 -1.97 1.11 -21.98
N HIS A 311 -1.95 -0.06 -22.65
CA HIS A 311 -3.01 -0.44 -23.59
C HIS A 311 -4.37 -0.56 -22.89
N ALA A 312 -4.42 -1.12 -21.69
CA ALA A 312 -5.65 -1.23 -20.89
C ALA A 312 -6.26 0.14 -20.50
N LEU A 313 -5.48 1.22 -20.61
CA LEU A 313 -5.88 2.59 -20.30
C LEU A 313 -6.02 3.49 -21.52
N GLN A 314 -5.68 3.03 -22.73
CA GLN A 314 -5.54 3.89 -23.92
C GLN A 314 -6.81 4.69 -24.28
N ASP A 315 -7.98 4.11 -24.00
CA ASP A 315 -9.29 4.69 -24.28
C ASP A 315 -9.88 5.41 -23.06
N SER A 316 -9.14 5.53 -21.96
CA SER A 316 -9.63 6.22 -20.76
C SER A 316 -9.84 7.70 -21.03
N THR A 317 -10.94 8.21 -20.49
CA THR A 317 -11.29 9.63 -20.58
C THR A 317 -10.90 10.41 -19.32
N ASP A 318 -10.53 9.74 -18.22
CA ASP A 318 -10.03 10.42 -17.02
C ASP A 318 -8.60 10.94 -17.29
N PRO A 319 -8.33 12.23 -17.06
CA PRO A 319 -7.01 12.80 -17.30
C PRO A 319 -5.87 12.15 -16.50
N ALA A 320 -6.14 11.58 -15.32
CA ALA A 320 -5.12 10.86 -14.56
C ALA A 320 -4.72 9.57 -15.26
N ASP A 321 -5.70 8.76 -15.69
CA ASP A 321 -5.44 7.53 -16.46
C ASP A 321 -4.66 7.82 -17.74
N VAL A 322 -5.00 8.90 -18.45
CA VAL A 322 -4.28 9.33 -19.66
C VAL A 322 -2.81 9.61 -19.36
N VAL A 323 -2.52 10.33 -18.27
CA VAL A 323 -1.14 10.65 -17.87
C VAL A 323 -0.42 9.39 -17.38
N GLY A 324 -1.09 8.51 -16.65
CA GLY A 324 -0.52 7.25 -16.18
C GLY A 324 -0.20 6.30 -17.30
N ALA A 325 -1.13 6.12 -18.25
CA ALA A 325 -0.90 5.35 -19.46
C ALA A 325 0.31 5.88 -20.25
N MET A 326 0.41 7.21 -20.41
CA MET A 326 1.55 7.84 -21.07
C MET A 326 2.87 7.47 -20.39
N VAL A 327 2.97 7.59 -19.06
CA VAL A 327 4.20 7.26 -18.32
C VAL A 327 4.56 5.78 -18.50
N LEU A 328 3.59 4.88 -18.39
CA LEU A 328 3.81 3.44 -18.53
C LEU A 328 4.22 3.05 -19.96
N ALA A 329 3.59 3.64 -20.98
CA ALA A 329 3.93 3.42 -22.37
C ALA A 329 5.34 3.95 -22.70
N GLU A 330 5.70 5.14 -22.22
CA GLU A 330 7.03 5.70 -22.45
C GLU A 330 8.12 4.84 -21.82
N TYR A 331 7.90 4.34 -20.60
CA TYR A 331 8.81 3.42 -19.94
C TYR A 331 9.07 2.14 -20.75
N ALA A 332 8.00 1.53 -21.26
CA ALA A 332 8.10 0.34 -22.11
C ALA A 332 8.73 0.65 -23.48
N ALA A 333 8.39 1.79 -24.10
CA ALA A 333 8.88 2.20 -25.41
C ALA A 333 10.38 2.57 -25.40
N ASP A 334 10.84 3.33 -24.40
CA ASP A 334 12.23 3.76 -24.29
C ASP A 334 13.19 2.56 -24.22
N THR A 335 12.79 1.54 -23.46
CA THR A 335 13.56 0.29 -23.35
C THR A 335 13.53 -0.50 -24.66
N SER A 336 12.40 -0.52 -25.37
CA SER A 336 12.25 -1.25 -26.64
C SER A 336 13.17 -0.73 -27.76
N ILE A 337 13.61 0.54 -27.67
CA ILE A 337 14.53 1.16 -28.63
C ILE A 337 16.01 1.03 -28.20
N GLY A 338 16.29 0.34 -27.08
CA GLY A 338 17.66 0.14 -26.58
C GLY A 338 18.24 1.38 -25.87
N HIS A 339 17.40 2.33 -25.47
CA HIS A 339 17.80 3.30 -24.45
C HIS A 339 17.81 2.56 -23.10
N ARG A 340 18.93 2.66 -22.37
CA ARG A 340 19.25 1.88 -21.15
C ARG A 340 18.02 1.58 -20.28
N PRO A 341 17.74 0.31 -19.95
CA PRO A 341 16.86 -0.01 -18.85
C PRO A 341 17.69 -0.30 -17.59
N ALA A 342 17.23 0.21 -16.46
CA ALA A 342 17.67 -0.28 -15.15
C ALA A 342 16.68 0.05 -14.02
N GLU A 343 15.77 1.02 -14.20
CA GLU A 343 15.00 1.55 -13.07
C GLU A 343 13.52 1.77 -13.48
N PRO A 344 12.56 1.54 -12.56
CA PRO A 344 11.13 1.76 -12.81
C PRO A 344 10.84 3.21 -13.20
N PRO A 345 9.65 3.52 -13.80
CA PRO A 345 9.34 4.85 -14.28
C PRO A 345 9.64 5.94 -13.25
N ARG A 346 10.46 6.92 -13.62
CA ARG A 346 10.93 7.99 -12.72
C ARG A 346 10.30 9.35 -13.03
N PRO A 347 8.98 9.51 -13.22
CA PRO A 347 8.44 10.82 -13.58
C PRO A 347 8.63 11.82 -12.44
N CYS A 348 8.53 13.11 -12.77
CA CYS A 348 8.38 14.16 -11.79
C CYS A 348 7.10 13.97 -10.98
N TYR A 349 7.21 13.85 -9.65
CA TYR A 349 6.06 13.68 -8.77
C TYR A 349 5.07 14.85 -8.88
N LEU A 350 5.51 16.09 -9.11
CA LEU A 350 4.57 17.22 -9.16
C LEU A 350 3.76 17.26 -10.45
N ASN A 351 4.36 16.88 -11.57
CA ASN A 351 3.68 16.77 -12.86
C ASN A 351 4.43 15.75 -13.74
N PRO A 352 3.90 14.53 -13.90
CA PRO A 352 4.57 13.47 -14.67
C PRO A 352 4.86 13.85 -16.13
N MET A 353 4.15 14.82 -16.68
CA MET A 353 4.40 15.31 -18.05
C MET A 353 5.72 16.08 -18.19
N HIS A 354 6.40 16.43 -17.09
CA HIS A 354 7.69 17.13 -17.11
C HIS A 354 8.89 16.23 -17.40
N GLY A 355 8.70 14.91 -17.48
CA GLY A 355 9.78 13.93 -17.67
C GLY A 355 10.38 13.49 -16.34
N GLU A 356 11.60 12.96 -16.41
CA GLU A 356 12.26 12.29 -15.28
C GLU A 356 12.58 13.24 -14.10
N HIS A 357 12.50 12.69 -12.89
CA HIS A 357 13.04 13.35 -11.70
C HIS A 357 14.55 13.17 -11.62
N SER A 358 15.23 14.12 -10.96
CA SER A 358 16.68 14.08 -10.77
C SER A 358 17.11 14.34 -9.32
N THR A 359 16.16 14.66 -8.45
CA THR A 359 16.37 15.17 -7.09
C THR A 359 15.08 15.06 -6.27
N THR A 360 15.12 15.39 -4.98
CA THR A 360 13.94 15.47 -4.12
C THR A 360 13.76 16.86 -3.52
N ALA A 361 12.52 17.32 -3.43
CA ALA A 361 12.18 18.63 -2.87
C ALA A 361 10.94 18.54 -1.95
N PRO A 362 10.80 19.41 -0.93
CA PRO A 362 9.61 19.41 -0.07
C PRO A 362 8.36 19.73 -0.89
N LEU A 363 7.25 19.07 -0.54
CA LEU A 363 5.97 19.30 -1.20
C LEU A 363 5.52 20.78 -1.05
N PRO A 364 4.95 21.41 -2.08
CA PRO A 364 4.52 22.80 -1.98
C PRO A 364 3.49 23.03 -0.86
N GLY A 365 3.83 23.87 0.12
CA GLY A 365 2.91 24.33 1.16
C GLY A 365 3.53 24.53 2.54
N ASP A 366 4.52 23.70 2.91
CA ASP A 366 5.25 23.78 4.18
C ASP A 366 6.66 23.18 4.02
N ALA A 367 7.66 23.74 4.69
CA ALA A 367 9.02 23.19 4.75
C ALA A 367 9.12 21.90 5.57
N SER A 368 8.15 21.64 6.46
CA SER A 368 8.02 20.37 7.19
C SER A 368 7.40 19.23 6.36
N SER A 369 6.98 19.52 5.13
CA SER A 369 6.32 18.54 4.27
C SER A 369 7.27 17.44 3.79
N PRO A 370 6.74 16.23 3.49
CA PRO A 370 7.54 15.16 2.94
C PRO A 370 8.25 15.60 1.65
N ARG A 371 9.49 15.14 1.48
CA ARG A 371 10.25 15.36 0.25
C ARG A 371 9.79 14.36 -0.81
N VAL A 372 9.58 14.85 -2.02
CA VAL A 372 9.10 14.07 -3.17
C VAL A 372 10.05 14.19 -4.36
N PRO A 373 10.16 13.16 -5.22
CA PRO A 373 11.01 13.21 -6.40
C PRO A 373 10.52 14.25 -7.41
N VAL A 374 11.38 15.16 -7.87
CA VAL A 374 11.01 16.24 -8.80
C VAL A 374 12.02 16.40 -9.93
N CYS A 375 11.56 16.91 -11.07
CA CYS A 375 12.46 17.30 -12.16
C CYS A 375 13.27 18.57 -11.81
N PRO A 376 14.40 18.84 -12.50
CA PRO A 376 15.25 20.01 -12.24
C PRO A 376 14.49 21.33 -12.26
N ARG A 377 13.48 21.46 -13.14
CA ARG A 377 12.66 22.66 -13.26
C ARG A 377 11.80 22.89 -12.02
N CYS A 378 11.15 21.84 -11.52
CA CYS A 378 10.31 21.91 -10.33
C CYS A 378 11.13 22.17 -9.08
N GLU A 379 12.32 21.56 -8.97
CA GLU A 379 13.27 21.88 -7.91
C GLU A 379 13.64 23.37 -7.92
N LEU A 380 14.00 23.92 -9.09
CA LEU A 380 14.36 25.32 -9.23
C LEU A 380 13.21 26.24 -8.80
N ASP A 381 11.98 25.95 -9.24
CA ASP A 381 10.80 26.73 -8.86
C ASP A 381 10.58 26.70 -7.34
N LEU A 382 10.69 25.53 -6.70
CA LEU A 382 10.54 25.39 -5.25
C LEU A 382 11.65 26.13 -4.49
N ARG A 383 12.90 25.99 -4.91
CA ARG A 383 14.06 26.64 -4.30
C ARG A 383 13.96 28.16 -4.36
N GLU A 384 13.42 28.69 -5.45
CA GLU A 384 13.26 30.14 -5.67
C GLU A 384 11.92 30.68 -5.13
N GLY A 385 11.17 29.87 -4.36
CA GLY A 385 9.90 30.26 -3.77
C GLY A 385 8.78 30.53 -4.78
N ARG A 386 8.94 30.04 -6.01
CA ARG A 386 7.90 30.08 -7.05
C ARG A 386 6.93 28.92 -6.88
N HIS A 387 5.78 29.06 -7.55
CA HIS A 387 4.82 27.96 -7.63
C HIS A 387 5.19 27.03 -8.78
N PRO A 388 5.58 25.78 -8.50
CA PRO A 388 5.82 24.81 -9.56
C PRO A 388 4.51 24.50 -10.31
N ASP A 389 4.66 24.10 -11.56
CA ASP A 389 3.54 23.57 -12.34
C ASP A 389 3.19 22.17 -11.85
N VAL A 390 2.05 22.06 -11.15
CA VAL A 390 1.55 20.82 -10.53
C VAL A 390 0.39 20.30 -11.35
N LEU A 391 0.39 18.99 -11.65
CA LEU A 391 -0.72 18.31 -12.31
C LEU A 391 -1.98 18.46 -11.46
N ARG A 392 -2.96 19.18 -12.01
CA ARG A 392 -4.21 19.53 -11.35
C ARG A 392 -5.38 18.91 -12.07
N LEU A 393 -6.17 18.17 -11.32
CA LEU A 393 -7.26 17.37 -11.85
C LEU A 393 -8.58 17.79 -11.21
N ARG A 394 -9.66 17.55 -11.94
CA ARG A 394 -11.01 17.77 -11.40
C ARG A 394 -11.37 16.61 -10.46
N GLN A 395 -11.90 16.94 -9.30
CA GLN A 395 -12.49 16.01 -8.33
C GLN A 395 -13.85 16.58 -7.92
N GLY A 396 -14.92 16.02 -8.47
CA GLY A 396 -16.26 16.62 -8.42
C GLY A 396 -16.26 18.04 -9.00
N ARG A 397 -16.60 19.05 -8.17
CA ARG A 397 -16.62 20.46 -8.58
C ARG A 397 -15.30 21.20 -8.35
N LYS A 398 -14.32 20.59 -7.67
CA LYS A 398 -13.05 21.22 -7.30
C LYS A 398 -11.94 20.85 -8.29
N VAL A 399 -10.96 21.71 -8.42
CA VAL A 399 -9.69 21.41 -9.10
C VAL A 399 -8.60 21.34 -8.03
N VAL A 400 -8.00 20.16 -7.89
CA VAL A 400 -7.03 19.85 -6.84
C VAL A 400 -5.75 19.30 -7.47
N PRO A 401 -4.59 19.44 -6.81
CA PRO A 401 -3.42 18.63 -7.17
C PRO A 401 -3.77 17.15 -7.17
N TYR A 402 -3.26 16.39 -8.14
CA TYR A 402 -3.61 14.97 -8.27
C TYR A 402 -3.30 14.17 -6.99
N TYR A 403 -2.21 14.50 -6.28
CA TYR A 403 -1.80 13.82 -5.05
C TYR A 403 -2.78 14.02 -3.87
N ARG A 404 -3.84 14.82 -4.04
CA ARG A 404 -4.96 14.93 -3.09
C ARG A 404 -6.18 14.09 -3.49
N ARG A 405 -6.12 13.37 -4.61
CA ARG A 405 -7.14 12.40 -4.99
C ARG A 405 -6.91 11.09 -4.24
N ASP A 406 -7.96 10.29 -4.15
CA ASP A 406 -7.96 8.99 -3.50
C ASP A 406 -8.00 7.89 -4.57
N ASP A 407 -6.96 7.82 -5.39
CA ASP A 407 -6.84 6.86 -6.49
C ASP A 407 -5.40 6.37 -6.68
N VAL A 408 -5.24 5.39 -7.59
CA VAL A 408 -3.97 4.72 -7.88
C VAL A 408 -2.85 5.69 -8.22
N TRP A 409 -3.16 6.74 -8.96
CA TRP A 409 -2.15 7.69 -9.43
C TRP A 409 -1.64 8.58 -8.32
N ALA A 410 -2.54 9.02 -7.45
CA ALA A 410 -2.13 9.74 -6.26
C ALA A 410 -1.26 8.83 -5.39
N PHE A 411 -1.62 7.55 -5.22
CA PHE A 411 -0.91 6.56 -4.39
C PHE A 411 0.51 6.25 -4.86
N THR A 412 0.67 5.97 -6.15
CA THR A 412 1.96 5.57 -6.74
C THR A 412 2.82 6.77 -7.16
N GLY A 413 2.25 7.97 -7.19
CA GLY A 413 2.91 9.13 -7.81
C GLY A 413 3.20 8.88 -9.29
N PHE A 414 2.35 8.13 -9.99
CA PHE A 414 2.56 7.69 -11.37
C PHE A 414 3.82 6.84 -11.59
N GLY A 415 4.29 6.11 -10.58
CA GLY A 415 5.54 5.35 -10.64
C GLY A 415 6.68 5.99 -9.84
N SER A 416 6.61 7.30 -9.59
CA SER A 416 7.71 8.02 -8.91
C SER A 416 7.89 7.65 -7.43
N LEU A 417 6.85 7.13 -6.77
CA LEU A 417 6.94 6.65 -5.38
C LEU A 417 6.96 5.12 -5.29
N ARG A 418 6.45 4.42 -6.30
CA ARG A 418 6.26 2.96 -6.28
C ARG A 418 6.37 2.37 -7.68
N ALA A 419 7.11 1.27 -7.80
CA ALA A 419 7.31 0.58 -9.07
C ALA A 419 6.07 -0.22 -9.54
N ASP A 420 5.19 -0.64 -8.62
CA ASP A 420 4.04 -1.52 -8.86
C ASP A 420 2.81 -0.83 -9.50
N ALA A 421 3.00 0.36 -10.10
CA ALA A 421 1.90 1.11 -10.71
C ALA A 421 1.24 0.35 -11.87
N ALA A 422 2.04 -0.36 -12.68
CA ALA A 422 1.53 -1.21 -13.76
C ALA A 422 0.69 -2.36 -13.22
N ASP A 423 1.18 -3.06 -12.20
CA ASP A 423 0.50 -4.22 -11.61
C ASP A 423 -0.82 -3.84 -10.96
N LEU A 424 -0.87 -2.69 -10.26
CA LEU A 424 -2.11 -2.16 -9.69
C LEU A 424 -3.15 -1.84 -10.78
N VAL A 425 -2.70 -1.29 -11.91
CA VAL A 425 -3.57 -1.06 -13.07
C VAL A 425 -4.05 -2.40 -13.65
N LEU A 426 -3.18 -3.39 -13.82
CA LEU A 426 -3.60 -4.70 -14.31
C LEU A 426 -4.58 -5.40 -13.34
N ALA A 427 -4.44 -5.16 -12.03
CA ALA A 427 -5.38 -5.60 -11.00
C ALA A 427 -6.70 -4.81 -10.96
N GLY A 428 -6.91 -3.86 -11.89
CA GLY A 428 -8.15 -3.11 -12.06
C GLY A 428 -8.19 -1.73 -11.40
N ALA A 429 -7.09 -1.26 -10.80
CA ALA A 429 -7.02 0.09 -10.24
C ALA A 429 -7.05 1.14 -11.37
N ARG A 430 -7.87 2.18 -11.22
CA ARG A 430 -8.04 3.27 -12.18
C ARG A 430 -8.17 4.61 -11.46
N ALA A 431 -8.17 5.69 -12.22
CA ALA A 431 -8.50 7.01 -11.70
C ALA A 431 -9.91 7.03 -11.08
N GLY A 432 -10.01 7.55 -9.86
CA GLY A 432 -11.28 7.66 -9.15
C GLY A 432 -11.88 6.33 -8.65
N THR A 433 -11.22 5.19 -8.83
CA THR A 433 -11.59 3.93 -8.19
C THR A 433 -10.81 3.75 -6.90
N ALA A 434 -11.41 3.04 -5.93
CA ALA A 434 -10.66 2.59 -4.77
C ALA A 434 -9.48 1.72 -5.21
N LEU A 435 -8.38 1.78 -4.46
CA LEU A 435 -7.25 0.89 -4.65
C LEU A 435 -7.69 -0.57 -4.39
N PRO A 436 -7.23 -1.54 -5.20
CA PRO A 436 -7.57 -2.94 -5.00
C PRO A 436 -6.87 -3.52 -3.76
N GLY A 437 -7.52 -4.49 -3.12
CA GLY A 437 -6.93 -5.30 -2.05
C GLY A 437 -6.45 -4.50 -0.83
N ARG A 438 -5.27 -4.85 -0.30
CA ARG A 438 -4.68 -4.26 0.93
C ARG A 438 -4.49 -2.74 0.87
N PHE A 439 -4.34 -2.18 -0.32
CA PHE A 439 -4.02 -0.77 -0.50
C PHE A 439 -5.25 0.16 -0.36
N ALA A 440 -6.47 -0.39 -0.27
CA ALA A 440 -7.69 0.39 -0.06
C ALA A 440 -7.68 1.25 1.22
N HIS A 441 -6.82 0.94 2.19
CA HIS A 441 -6.78 1.59 3.52
C HIS A 441 -5.50 2.38 3.82
N ASP A 442 -4.53 2.38 2.92
CA ASP A 442 -3.14 2.79 3.17
C ASP A 442 -2.90 4.32 3.23
N ARG A 443 -3.97 5.12 3.42
CA ARG A 443 -3.90 6.60 3.26
C ARG A 443 -4.59 7.45 4.32
N ARG A 444 -4.89 6.90 5.50
CA ARG A 444 -5.38 7.70 6.64
C ARG A 444 -4.32 8.00 7.71
N ARG A 445 -3.10 8.37 7.31
CA ARG A 445 -2.10 8.94 8.23
C ARG A 445 -1.49 10.20 7.67
#